data_AF-A0A382YKS5-F1
#
_entry.id   AF-A0A382YKS5-F1
#
_cell.length_a   1.000
_cell.length_b   1.000
_cell.length_c   1.000
_cell.angle_alpha   90.00
_cell.angle_beta   90.00
_cell.angle_gamma   90.00
#
_symmetry.space_group_name_H-M   'P 1'
#
loop_
_entity.id
_entity.type
_entity.pdbx_description
1 polymer ?
#
loop_
_entity_poly.entity_id
_entity_poly.type
_entity_poly.pdbx_seq_one_letter_code
_entity_poly.pdbx_strand_id
1 'polypeptide(L)'
;MLHNNTADRDGLPGSINEPINISVLGAGSQFTPKLVNDILQIPGAKQGHISLVDIDSSRLSTMLKLIKKLLVQLGRENGWTVNATTDRREALPNTQFLVVTIEVSGLDCE
;
A
#
# COMPACT_ATOMS: atom_id res chain seq x y z
N MET A 1 6.66 -8.38 23.21
CA MET A 1 7.28 -9.56 22.56
C MET A 1 6.81 -9.59 21.12
N LEU A 2 7.71 -9.40 20.16
CA LEU A 2 7.39 -9.51 18.73
C LEU A 2 7.58 -10.98 18.35
N HIS A 3 6.48 -11.67 18.03
CA HIS A 3 6.52 -13.02 17.48
C HIS A 3 6.90 -12.93 16.00
N ASN A 4 8.20 -12.94 15.69
CA ASN A 4 8.69 -13.17 14.33
C ASN A 4 8.89 -14.68 14.14
N ASN A 5 7.81 -15.44 14.25
CA ASN A 5 7.86 -16.87 14.01
C ASN A 5 7.95 -17.07 12.49
N THR A 6 9.04 -17.67 12.02
CA THR A 6 9.21 -18.12 10.64
C THR A 6 8.13 -19.15 10.33
N ALA A 7 6.97 -18.67 9.88
CA ALA A 7 6.00 -19.51 9.19
C ALA A 7 6.67 -20.10 7.95
N ASP A 8 6.31 -21.34 7.66
CA ASP A 8 6.79 -22.18 6.57
C ASP A 8 7.19 -21.38 5.32
N ARG A 9 8.40 -21.64 4.81
CA ARG A 9 9.04 -20.81 3.78
C ARG A 9 8.37 -20.89 2.41
N ASP A 10 7.42 -21.80 2.24
CA ASP A 10 6.72 -21.99 0.99
C ASP A 10 5.31 -21.41 1.13
N GLY A 11 5.09 -20.26 0.49
CA GLY A 11 3.77 -19.68 0.34
C GLY A 11 2.80 -20.62 -0.41
N LEU A 12 1.55 -20.18 -0.58
CA LEU A 12 0.58 -20.95 -1.35
C LEU A 12 1.13 -21.29 -2.76
N PRO A 13 0.87 -22.50 -3.27
CA PRO A 13 1.35 -22.89 -4.60
C PRO A 13 0.77 -21.95 -5.66
N GLY A 14 1.65 -21.31 -6.44
CA GLY A 14 1.27 -20.38 -7.51
C GLY A 14 2.36 -19.36 -7.82
N SER A 15 2.29 -18.75 -8.99
CA SER A 15 3.16 -17.64 -9.38
C SER A 15 2.32 -16.38 -9.63
N ILE A 16 2.80 -15.25 -9.14
CA ILE A 16 2.21 -13.94 -9.41
C ILE A 16 2.76 -13.47 -10.76
N ASN A 17 1.97 -13.61 -11.81
CA ASN A 17 2.38 -13.26 -13.18
C ASN A 17 1.86 -11.87 -13.58
N GLU A 18 0.65 -11.52 -13.15
CA GLU A 18 -0.01 -10.26 -13.50
C GLU A 18 0.38 -9.12 -12.54
N PRO A 19 0.37 -7.86 -13.01
CA PRO A 19 0.52 -6.69 -12.15
C PRO A 19 -0.56 -6.64 -11.07
N ILE A 20 -0.13 -6.46 -9.83
CA ILE A 20 -1.05 -6.33 -8.70
C ILE A 20 -1.59 -4.90 -8.67
N ASN A 21 -2.91 -4.71 -8.61
CA ASN A 21 -3.52 -3.39 -8.45
C ASN A 21 -4.21 -3.26 -7.09
N ILE A 22 -3.70 -2.36 -6.24
CA ILE A 22 -4.17 -2.18 -4.87
C ILE A 22 -4.56 -0.73 -4.63
N SER A 23 -5.73 -0.52 -4.05
CA SER A 23 -6.16 0.80 -3.59
C SER A 23 -6.26 0.81 -2.07
N VAL A 24 -5.68 1.83 -1.44
CA VAL A 24 -5.66 2.03 0.01
C VAL A 24 -6.52 3.25 0.34
N LEU A 25 -7.67 3.04 0.98
CA LEU A 25 -8.54 4.11 1.47
C LEU A 25 -8.19 4.45 2.92
N GLY A 26 -8.03 5.73 3.24
CA GLY A 26 -7.47 6.16 4.51
C GLY A 26 -5.94 6.07 4.51
N ALA A 27 -5.32 6.33 3.35
CA ALA A 27 -3.89 6.19 3.15
C ALA A 27 -3.05 7.18 3.98
N GLY A 28 -3.65 8.24 4.54
CA GLY A 28 -3.00 9.18 5.45
C GLY A 28 -2.66 8.58 6.82
N SER A 29 -3.07 7.34 7.10
CA SER A 29 -2.73 6.61 8.32
C SER A 29 -1.23 6.29 8.42
N GLN A 30 -0.69 6.28 9.65
CA GLN A 30 0.67 5.81 9.95
C GLN A 30 0.87 4.31 9.68
N PHE A 31 -0.21 3.57 9.44
CA PHE A 31 -0.14 2.15 9.08
C PHE A 31 0.26 1.93 7.62
N THR A 32 -0.07 2.86 6.72
CA THR A 32 0.13 2.73 5.27
C THR A 32 1.57 2.38 4.86
N PRO A 33 2.64 2.99 5.41
CA PRO A 33 4.01 2.65 5.04
C PRO A 33 4.37 1.21 5.35
N LYS A 34 3.92 0.70 6.50
CA LYS A 34 4.18 -0.66 6.93
C LYS A 34 3.45 -1.65 6.02
N LEU A 35 2.17 -1.39 5.75
CA LEU A 35 1.37 -2.18 4.81
C LEU A 35 2.04 -2.27 3.43
N VAL A 36 2.45 -1.12 2.86
CA VAL A 36 3.09 -1.09 1.55
C VAL A 36 4.45 -1.81 1.58
N ASN A 37 5.23 -1.63 2.64
CA ASN A 37 6.50 -2.33 2.80
C ASN A 37 6.33 -3.86 2.83
N ASP A 38 5.29 -4.35 3.50
CA ASP A 38 5.01 -5.78 3.57
C ASP A 38 4.57 -6.30 2.18
N ILE A 39 3.74 -5.56 1.45
CA ILE A 39 3.33 -5.89 0.08
C ILE A 39 4.53 -5.99 -0.87
N LEU A 40 5.45 -5.02 -0.83
CA LEU A 40 6.63 -4.97 -1.71
C LEU A 40 7.63 -6.10 -1.46
N GLN A 41 7.55 -6.74 -0.29
CA GLN A 41 8.37 -7.87 0.11
C GLN A 41 7.72 -9.22 -0.16
N ILE A 42 6.48 -9.26 -0.65
CA ILE A 42 5.83 -10.52 -1.06
C ILE A 42 6.67 -11.19 -2.16
N PRO A 43 7.13 -12.44 -1.96
CA PRO A 43 7.86 -13.17 -2.98
C PRO A 43 7.04 -13.30 -4.27
N GLY A 44 7.64 -13.00 -5.42
CA GLY A 44 6.96 -13.05 -6.71
C GLY A 44 6.19 -11.79 -7.10
N ALA A 45 5.95 -10.84 -6.19
CA ALA A 45 5.26 -9.58 -6.46
C ALA A 45 6.19 -8.58 -7.19
N LYS A 46 6.48 -8.87 -8.47
CA LYS A 46 7.47 -8.11 -9.25
C LYS A 46 6.97 -6.75 -9.72
N GLN A 47 5.66 -6.64 -9.98
CA GLN A 47 5.06 -5.48 -10.61
C GLN A 47 3.69 -5.16 -10.00
N GLY A 48 3.34 -3.88 -9.96
CA GLY A 48 2.05 -3.45 -9.45
C GLY A 48 1.81 -1.95 -9.43
N HIS A 49 0.59 -1.60 -9.07
CA HIS A 49 0.09 -0.24 -8.93
C HIS A 49 -0.54 -0.07 -7.55
N ILE A 50 -0.15 1.02 -6.87
CA ILE A 50 -0.68 1.38 -5.55
C ILE A 50 -1.38 2.73 -5.67
N SER A 51 -2.69 2.74 -5.41
CA SER A 51 -3.48 3.97 -5.32
C SER A 51 -3.75 4.36 -3.88
N LEU A 52 -3.16 5.47 -3.46
CA LEU A 52 -3.36 6.05 -2.14
C LEU A 52 -4.56 7.01 -2.19
N VAL A 53 -5.54 6.80 -1.32
CA VAL A 53 -6.72 7.64 -1.24
C VAL A 53 -6.91 8.13 0.18
N ASP A 54 -7.01 9.44 0.34
CA ASP A 54 -7.36 10.08 1.60
C ASP A 54 -8.05 11.42 1.33
N ILE A 55 -8.90 11.87 2.25
CA ILE A 55 -9.53 13.20 2.15
C ILE A 55 -8.55 14.31 2.56
N ASP A 56 -7.56 14.00 3.41
CA ASP A 56 -6.52 14.93 3.84
C ASP A 56 -5.36 14.93 2.82
N SER A 57 -5.35 15.95 1.96
CA SER A 57 -4.33 16.11 0.91
C SER A 57 -2.92 16.32 1.47
N SER A 58 -2.79 16.91 2.67
CA SER A 58 -1.48 17.16 3.30
C SER A 58 -0.84 15.85 3.75
N ARG A 59 -1.60 15.03 4.50
CA ARG A 59 -1.18 13.68 4.91
C ARG A 59 -0.89 12.81 3.69
N LEU A 60 -1.75 12.87 2.68
CA LEU A 60 -1.60 12.11 1.45
C LEU A 60 -0.32 12.47 0.68
N SER A 61 0.01 13.76 0.58
CA SER A 61 1.24 14.22 -0.09
C SER A 61 2.51 13.73 0.61
N THR A 62 2.48 13.69 1.95
CA THR A 62 3.57 13.16 2.78
C THR A 62 3.71 11.66 2.56
N MET A 63 2.59 10.95 2.57
CA MET A 63 2.57 9.51 2.35
C MET A 63 3.09 9.13 0.96
N LEU A 64 2.67 9.85 -0.08
CA LEU A 64 3.15 9.61 -1.45
C LEU A 64 4.67 9.74 -1.54
N LYS A 65 5.25 10.78 -0.93
CA LYS A 65 6.72 10.97 -0.91
C LYS A 65 7.42 9.83 -0.16
N LEU A 66 6.86 9.39 0.95
CA LEU A 66 7.41 8.29 1.75
C LEU A 66 7.39 6.97 0.98
N ILE A 67 6.27 6.61 0.35
CA ILE A 67 6.15 5.39 -0.45
C ILE A 67 7.07 5.44 -1.67
N LYS A 68 7.19 6.59 -2.36
CA LYS A 68 8.15 6.74 -3.46
C LYS A 68 9.59 6.51 -3.02
N LYS A 69 9.98 7.04 -1.85
CA LYS A 69 11.30 6.76 -1.26
C LYS A 69 11.47 5.27 -0.94
N LEU A 70 10.44 4.63 -0.39
CA LEU A 70 10.47 3.21 -0.06
C LEU A 70 10.66 2.34 -1.31
N LEU A 71 9.98 2.67 -2.41
CA LEU A 71 10.15 1.97 -3.69
C LEU A 71 11.61 2.00 -4.17
N VAL A 72 12.23 3.18 -4.15
CA VAL A 72 13.64 3.35 -4.54
C VAL A 72 14.58 2.61 -3.58
N GLN A 73 14.33 2.69 -2.27
CA GLN A 73 15.14 2.00 -1.26
C GLN A 73 15.11 0.48 -1.42
N LEU A 74 13.99 -0.08 -1.88
CA LEU A 74 13.81 -1.51 -2.11
C LEU A 74 14.14 -1.96 -3.55
N GLY A 75 14.54 -1.03 -4.44
CA GLY A 75 14.83 -1.34 -5.85
C GLY A 75 13.60 -1.80 -6.64
N ARG A 76 12.42 -1.29 -6.28
CA ARG A 76 11.11 -1.67 -6.86
C ARG A 76 10.55 -0.64 -7.85
N GLU A 77 11.21 0.49 -8.02
CA GLU A 77 10.75 1.66 -8.79
C GLU A 77 10.47 1.38 -10.28
N ASN A 78 11.07 0.33 -10.85
CA ASN A 78 10.87 -0.04 -12.26
C ASN A 78 9.63 -0.90 -12.49
N GLY A 79 9.17 -1.66 -11.48
CA GLY A 79 8.02 -2.55 -11.58
C GLY A 79 6.77 -2.00 -10.87
N TRP A 80 6.96 -1.08 -9.94
CA TRP A 80 5.89 -0.57 -9.09
C TRP A 80 5.66 0.91 -9.28
N THR A 81 4.38 1.28 -9.37
CA THR A 81 3.94 2.67 -9.48
C THR A 81 3.03 3.03 -8.32
N VAL A 82 3.07 4.30 -7.92
CA VAL A 82 2.21 4.84 -6.86
C VAL A 82 1.61 6.17 -7.28
N ASN A 83 0.29 6.29 -7.17
CA ASN A 83 -0.45 7.52 -7.33
C ASN A 83 -1.23 7.85 -6.05
N ALA A 84 -1.67 9.10 -5.95
CA ALA A 84 -2.46 9.56 -4.83
C ALA A 84 -3.59 10.46 -5.33
N THR A 85 -4.79 10.29 -4.81
CA THR A 85 -5.97 11.13 -5.13
C THR A 85 -6.85 11.32 -3.91
N THR A 86 -7.57 12.43 -3.86
CA THR A 86 -8.63 12.66 -2.86
C THR A 86 -10.00 12.19 -3.34
N ASP A 87 -10.14 11.84 -4.61
CA ASP A 87 -11.37 11.25 -5.16
C ASP A 87 -11.23 9.73 -5.31
N ARG A 88 -11.91 9.01 -4.43
CA ARG A 88 -11.97 7.54 -4.50
C ARG A 88 -12.50 7.03 -5.83
N ARG A 89 -13.36 7.77 -6.55
CA ARG A 89 -13.92 7.33 -7.84
C ARG A 89 -12.85 7.20 -8.92
N GLU A 90 -11.76 7.96 -8.81
CA GLU A 90 -10.61 7.84 -9.71
C GLU A 90 -9.73 6.63 -9.38
N ALA A 91 -9.68 6.21 -8.11
CA ALA A 91 -8.78 5.15 -7.63
C ALA A 91 -9.37 3.74 -7.62
N LEU A 92 -10.70 3.60 -7.67
CA LEU A 92 -11.39 2.31 -7.63
C LEU A 92 -11.44 1.51 -8.96
N PRO A 93 -11.40 2.14 -10.15
CA PRO A 93 -11.37 1.38 -11.40
C PRO A 93 -10.18 0.41 -11.47
N ASN A 94 -10.45 -0.85 -11.82
CA ASN A 94 -9.45 -1.93 -11.99
C ASN A 94 -8.72 -2.36 -10.70
N THR A 95 -9.14 -1.89 -9.53
CA THR A 95 -8.62 -2.35 -8.24
C THR A 95 -8.90 -3.84 -8.05
N GLN A 96 -7.85 -4.62 -7.77
CA GLN A 96 -7.98 -6.04 -7.43
C GLN A 96 -8.13 -6.21 -5.91
N PHE A 97 -7.43 -5.37 -5.13
CA PHE A 97 -7.47 -5.38 -3.68
C PHE A 97 -7.77 -3.99 -3.13
N LEU A 98 -8.83 -3.88 -2.33
CA LEU A 98 -9.17 -2.64 -1.64
C LEU A 98 -8.85 -2.80 -0.15
N VAL A 99 -7.89 -2.03 0.35
CA VAL A 99 -7.53 -2.01 1.77
C VAL A 99 -8.11 -0.74 2.39
N VAL A 100 -8.88 -0.91 3.47
CA VAL A 100 -9.55 0.20 4.15
C VAL A 100 -8.92 0.40 5.52
N THR A 101 -8.28 1.54 5.71
CA THR A 101 -7.59 1.97 6.94
C THR A 101 -8.09 3.35 7.38
N ILE A 102 -9.39 3.58 7.21
CA ILE A 102 -10.04 4.86 7.53
C ILE A 102 -10.24 4.94 9.04
N GLU A 103 -9.70 5.99 9.64
CA GLU A 103 -9.97 6.40 11.02
C GLU A 103 -10.95 7.58 10.98
N VAL A 104 -12.24 7.30 11.21
CA VAL A 104 -13.26 8.36 11.25
C VAL A 104 -13.12 9.10 12.58
N SER A 105 -13.01 10.43 12.52
CA SER A 105 -12.77 11.37 13.64
C SER A 105 -11.32 11.55 14.10
N GLY A 106 -10.34 10.87 13.50
CA GLY A 106 -8.94 10.99 13.90
C GLY A 106 -8.67 10.43 15.30
N LEU A 107 -7.59 10.89 15.95
CA LEU A 107 -7.24 10.50 17.33
C LEU A 107 -8.08 11.22 18.39
N ASP A 108 -8.80 12.28 17.98
CA ASP A 108 -9.62 13.07 18.86
C ASP A 108 -10.91 12.28 19.14
N CYS A 109 -10.89 11.55 20.25
CA CYS A 109 -12.09 11.00 20.86
C CYS A 109 -12.74 12.10 21.69
N GLU A 110 -13.87 12.63 21.25
CA GLU A 110 -14.85 13.29 22.13
C GLU A 110 -16.01 12.35 22.45
#